data_AF-A0A077ZND8-F1
#
_entry.id   AF-A0A077ZND8-F1
#
_cell.length_a   1.000
_cell.length_b   1.000
_cell.length_c   1.000
_cell.angle_alpha   90.00
_cell.angle_beta   90.00
_cell.angle_gamma   90.00
#
_symmetry.space_group_name_H-M   'P 1'
#
loop_
_entity.id
_entity.type
_entity.pdbx_description
1 polymer ?
#
loop_
_entity_poly.entity_id
_entity_poly.type
_entity_poly.pdbx_seq_one_letter_code
_entity_poly.pdbx_strand_id
1 'polypeptide(L)'
;MELSSLTAVSPVDGRYGDKVSALRGIFSEYGLLKFRVQVEVRWLQKLAAHAAIKEVPAFAADAIGYLDAIVASFSEEDAARIKTIERTTNHDVKAVEYFLKEKVAEIPELHAVSEFIHFACTSEDINNLSHALMLKTARDEVILPYWRQLIDGIKDLAVQYRDIPLLSRTHGQPATPSTIGKEMANVAYRMERQYRQLNQVEILGKINGAV
;
A
#
# COMPACT_ATOMS: atom_id res chain seq x y z
N MET A 1 -26.76 12.07 -9.52
CA MET A 1 -26.09 12.66 -8.34
C MET A 1 -24.63 12.28 -8.45
N GLU A 2 -23.72 13.24 -8.38
CA GLU A 2 -22.28 12.94 -8.42
C GLU A 2 -21.80 12.36 -7.08
N LEU A 3 -20.66 11.67 -7.10
CA LEU A 3 -20.03 11.12 -5.90
C LEU A 3 -19.51 12.27 -5.00
N SER A 4 -19.85 12.19 -3.71
CA SER A 4 -19.39 13.08 -2.65
C SER A 4 -19.40 12.32 -1.31
N SER A 5 -18.86 12.90 -0.24
CA SER A 5 -18.93 12.26 1.09
C SER A 5 -20.36 12.07 1.62
N LEU A 6 -21.34 12.86 1.14
CA LEU A 6 -22.76 12.70 1.51
C LEU A 6 -23.50 11.67 0.64
N THR A 7 -23.04 11.45 -0.59
CA THR A 7 -23.71 10.59 -1.59
C THR A 7 -23.01 9.25 -1.82
N ALA A 8 -21.86 9.04 -1.18
CA ALA A 8 -21.14 7.77 -1.20
C ALA A 8 -22.00 6.65 -0.58
N VAL A 9 -22.08 5.52 -1.28
CA VAL A 9 -22.83 4.33 -0.84
C VAL A 9 -22.17 3.69 0.38
N SER A 10 -20.83 3.56 0.35
CA SER A 10 -20.07 3.04 1.48
C SER A 10 -19.77 4.17 2.48
N PRO A 11 -20.03 3.98 3.79
CA PRO A 11 -19.66 4.96 4.80
C PRO A 11 -18.15 5.10 4.99
N VAL A 12 -17.35 4.15 4.48
CA VAL A 12 -15.88 4.22 4.48
C VAL A 12 -15.39 5.41 3.68
N ASP A 13 -16.05 5.75 2.56
CA ASP A 13 -15.73 6.93 1.75
C ASP A 13 -16.64 8.12 2.04
N GLY A 14 -17.81 7.86 2.66
CA GLY A 14 -18.80 8.85 3.04
C GLY A 14 -18.58 9.42 4.44
N ARG A 15 -19.45 9.01 5.38
CA ARG A 15 -19.49 9.50 6.77
C ARG A 15 -18.14 9.44 7.50
N TYR A 16 -17.33 8.43 7.21
CA TYR A 16 -16.03 8.21 7.85
C TYR A 16 -14.84 8.40 6.90
N GLY A 17 -15.06 8.99 5.72
CA GLY A 17 -14.02 9.19 4.71
C GLY A 17 -12.83 10.01 5.22
N ASP A 18 -13.08 10.94 6.15
CA ASP A 18 -12.03 11.72 6.80
C ASP A 18 -11.18 10.90 7.80
N LYS A 19 -11.67 9.75 8.27
CA LYS A 19 -10.96 8.87 9.21
C LYS A 19 -10.02 7.88 8.52
N VAL A 20 -10.15 7.72 7.21
CA VAL A 20 -9.38 6.74 6.42
C VAL A 20 -8.71 7.35 5.19
N SER A 21 -8.52 8.68 5.17
CA SER A 21 -7.96 9.40 4.03
C SER A 21 -6.59 8.85 3.59
N ALA A 22 -5.75 8.42 4.53
CA ALA A 22 -4.46 7.77 4.23
C ALA A 22 -4.60 6.53 3.32
N LEU A 23 -5.73 5.81 3.42
CA LEU A 23 -5.99 4.62 2.61
C LEU A 23 -6.30 4.95 1.15
N ARG A 24 -6.73 6.18 0.84
CA ARG A 24 -7.02 6.61 -0.53
C ARG A 24 -5.77 6.61 -1.40
N GLY A 25 -4.60 6.89 -0.84
CA GLY A 25 -3.32 6.81 -1.54
C GLY A 25 -2.75 5.38 -1.68
N ILE A 26 -3.43 4.36 -1.13
CA ILE A 26 -2.92 2.99 -1.04
C ILE A 26 -3.87 2.00 -1.72
N PHE A 27 -5.12 1.93 -1.26
CA PHE A 27 -6.09 0.89 -1.63
C PHE A 27 -7.14 1.32 -2.66
N SER A 28 -7.19 2.60 -3.02
CA SER A 28 -8.05 3.06 -4.11
C SER A 28 -7.52 2.56 -5.46
N GLU A 29 -8.31 2.75 -6.51
CA GLU A 29 -7.84 2.50 -7.88
C GLU A 29 -6.63 3.38 -8.24
N TYR A 30 -6.59 4.64 -7.78
CA TYR A 30 -5.38 5.48 -7.90
C TYR A 30 -4.18 4.83 -7.21
N GLY A 31 -4.36 4.31 -5.99
CA GLY A 31 -3.30 3.63 -5.24
C GLY A 31 -2.77 2.38 -5.97
N LEU A 32 -3.69 1.56 -6.52
CA LEU A 32 -3.33 0.40 -7.32
C LEU A 32 -2.54 0.80 -8.57
N LEU A 33 -3.00 1.80 -9.32
CA LEU A 33 -2.32 2.28 -10.52
C LEU A 33 -0.94 2.87 -10.20
N LYS A 34 -0.81 3.63 -9.11
CA LYS A 34 0.47 4.16 -8.63
C LYS A 34 1.48 3.04 -8.39
N PHE A 35 1.09 1.98 -7.68
CA PHE A 35 2.00 0.87 -7.42
C PHE A 35 2.29 0.04 -8.67
N ARG A 36 1.33 -0.11 -9.59
CA ARG A 36 1.60 -0.75 -10.90
C ARG A 36 2.66 0.02 -11.68
N VAL A 37 2.54 1.35 -11.75
CA VAL A 37 3.55 2.23 -12.36
C VAL A 37 4.91 2.05 -11.68
N GLN A 38 4.96 2.02 -10.35
CA GLN A 38 6.20 1.76 -9.62
C GLN A 38 6.83 0.42 -10.02
N VAL A 39 6.06 -0.66 -10.09
CA VAL A 39 6.60 -1.99 -10.43
C VAL A 39 7.13 -2.02 -11.87
N GLU A 40 6.36 -1.51 -12.84
CA GLU A 40 6.75 -1.45 -14.25
C GLU A 40 8.05 -0.66 -14.46
N VAL A 41 8.15 0.52 -13.84
CA VAL A 41 9.36 1.35 -13.94
C VAL A 41 10.58 0.63 -13.37
N ARG A 42 10.44 0.00 -12.19
CA ARG A 42 11.53 -0.74 -11.54
C ARG A 42 11.91 -1.99 -12.34
N TRP A 43 10.96 -2.61 -13.03
CA TRP A 43 11.24 -3.71 -13.95
C TRP A 43 12.11 -3.26 -15.13
N LEU A 44 11.71 -2.19 -15.82
CA LEU A 44 12.49 -1.63 -16.94
C LEU A 44 13.91 -1.22 -16.50
N GLN A 45 14.04 -0.53 -15.37
CA GLN A 45 15.35 -0.17 -14.82
C GLN A 45 16.21 -1.40 -14.52
N LYS A 46 15.61 -2.50 -14.04
CA LYS A 46 16.33 -3.76 -13.80
C LYS A 46 16.80 -4.39 -15.10
N LEU A 47 15.99 -4.36 -16.16
CA LEU A 47 16.41 -4.83 -17.49
C LEU A 47 17.62 -4.03 -17.98
N ALA A 48 17.55 -2.69 -17.92
CA ALA A 48 18.64 -1.80 -18.31
C ALA A 48 19.94 -2.02 -17.53
N ALA A 49 19.83 -2.28 -16.22
CA ALA A 49 20.99 -2.55 -15.37
C ALA A 49 21.61 -3.95 -15.59
N HIS A 50 20.94 -4.84 -16.32
CA HIS A 50 21.37 -6.22 -16.49
C HIS A 50 22.24 -6.38 -17.74
N ALA A 51 23.56 -6.42 -17.58
CA ALA A 51 24.54 -6.43 -18.68
C ALA A 51 24.36 -7.55 -19.74
N ALA A 52 23.62 -8.62 -19.44
CA ALA A 52 23.32 -9.68 -20.39
C ALA A 52 22.17 -9.33 -21.37
N ILE A 53 21.31 -8.36 -21.06
CA ILE A 53 20.22 -7.87 -21.92
C ILE A 53 20.72 -6.64 -22.67
N LYS A 54 21.32 -6.85 -23.85
CA LYS A 54 22.02 -5.78 -24.58
C LYS A 54 21.06 -4.83 -25.31
N GLU A 55 19.86 -5.31 -25.58
CA GLU A 55 18.78 -4.57 -26.24
C GLU A 55 18.24 -3.46 -25.34
N VAL A 56 18.48 -3.52 -24.02
CA VAL A 56 18.17 -2.46 -23.06
C VAL A 56 19.49 -2.00 -22.42
N PRO A 57 20.19 -1.01 -23.01
CA PRO A 57 21.45 -0.53 -22.46
C PRO A 57 21.23 0.15 -21.10
N ALA A 58 22.30 0.22 -20.29
CA ALA A 58 22.27 0.87 -18.99
C ALA A 58 21.90 2.35 -19.12
N PHE A 59 20.94 2.78 -18.30
CA PHE A 59 20.46 4.15 -18.34
C PHE A 59 21.44 5.15 -17.72
N ALA A 60 21.53 6.34 -18.31
CA ALA A 60 22.18 7.49 -17.72
C ALA A 60 21.43 8.00 -16.48
N ALA A 61 22.11 8.77 -15.64
CA ALA A 61 21.52 9.30 -14.40
C ALA A 61 20.26 10.14 -14.64
N ASP A 62 20.23 10.94 -15.71
CA ASP A 62 19.07 11.77 -16.05
C ASP A 62 17.85 10.92 -16.46
N ALA A 63 18.08 9.84 -17.22
CA ALA A 63 17.04 8.90 -17.60
C ALA A 63 16.48 8.13 -16.40
N ILE A 64 17.35 7.70 -15.48
CA ILE A 64 16.95 7.11 -14.19
C ILE A 64 16.12 8.11 -13.38
N GLY A 65 16.58 9.35 -13.28
CA GLY A 65 15.88 10.43 -12.56
C GLY A 65 14.50 10.72 -13.15
N TYR A 66 14.36 10.71 -14.48
CA TYR A 66 13.07 10.87 -15.16
C TYR A 66 12.09 9.74 -14.82
N LEU A 67 12.56 8.49 -14.88
CA LEU A 67 11.76 7.32 -14.49
C LEU A 67 11.35 7.38 -13.01
N ASP A 68 12.26 7.78 -12.13
CA ASP A 68 11.98 7.96 -10.70
C ASP A 68 10.96 9.07 -10.46
N ALA A 69 11.00 10.15 -11.24
CA ALA A 69 10.02 11.22 -11.18
C ALA A 69 8.62 10.73 -11.55
N ILE A 70 8.46 9.91 -12.60
CA ILE A 70 7.16 9.32 -12.96
C ILE A 70 6.54 8.58 -11.77
N VAL A 71 7.36 7.82 -11.02
CA VAL A 71 6.89 7.07 -9.84
C VAL A 71 6.56 8.01 -8.69
N ALA A 72 7.46 8.94 -8.36
CA ALA A 72 7.34 9.81 -7.19
C ALA A 72 6.24 10.86 -7.33
N SER A 73 6.01 11.36 -8.55
CA SER A 73 5.03 12.42 -8.84
C SER A 73 3.75 11.91 -9.49
N PHE A 74 3.47 10.60 -9.45
CA PHE A 74 2.28 10.01 -10.05
C PHE A 74 1.00 10.67 -9.50
N SER A 75 0.20 11.26 -10.38
CA SER A 75 -0.92 12.13 -9.99
C SER A 75 -2.31 11.56 -10.31
N GLU A 76 -3.36 12.23 -9.85
CA GLU A 76 -4.74 11.87 -10.22
C GLU A 76 -5.00 12.07 -11.72
N GLU A 77 -4.37 13.06 -12.35
CA GLU A 77 -4.43 13.27 -13.80
C GLU A 77 -3.78 12.11 -14.56
N ASP A 78 -2.66 11.59 -14.07
CA ASP A 78 -1.99 10.42 -14.65
C ASP A 78 -2.88 9.16 -14.52
N ALA A 79 -3.48 8.94 -13.35
CA ALA A 79 -4.44 7.85 -13.17
C ALA A 79 -5.66 8.00 -14.10
N ALA A 80 -6.18 9.23 -14.27
CA ALA A 80 -7.27 9.50 -15.20
C ALA A 80 -6.86 9.26 -16.67
N ARG A 81 -5.59 9.52 -17.02
CA ARG A 81 -5.05 9.18 -18.35
C ARG A 81 -5.06 7.66 -18.56
N ILE A 82 -4.63 6.88 -17.58
CA ILE A 82 -4.71 5.41 -17.64
C ILE A 82 -6.15 4.94 -17.82
N LYS A 83 -7.10 5.45 -17.03
CA LYS A 83 -8.53 5.10 -17.17
C LYS A 83 -9.09 5.49 -18.54
N THR A 84 -8.56 6.53 -19.18
CA THR A 84 -8.94 6.92 -20.55
C THR A 84 -8.45 5.89 -21.57
N ILE A 85 -7.19 5.43 -21.46
CA ILE A 85 -6.62 4.39 -22.32
C ILE A 85 -7.34 3.05 -22.11
N GLU A 86 -7.73 2.75 -20.86
CA GLU A 86 -8.44 1.53 -20.50
C GLU A 86 -9.78 1.39 -21.22
N ARG A 87 -10.47 2.50 -21.52
CA ARG A 87 -11.73 2.46 -22.30
C ARG A 87 -11.56 1.84 -23.68
N THR A 88 -10.36 1.91 -24.26
CA THR A 88 -10.04 1.30 -25.56
C THR A 88 -9.53 -0.12 -25.40
N THR A 89 -8.66 -0.37 -24.41
CA THR A 89 -8.03 -1.68 -24.24
C THR A 89 -8.92 -2.70 -23.54
N ASN A 90 -9.88 -2.22 -22.74
CA ASN A 90 -10.64 -3.01 -21.77
C ASN A 90 -9.75 -3.87 -20.86
N HIS A 91 -8.53 -3.40 -20.58
CA HIS A 91 -7.53 -4.07 -19.76
C HIS A 91 -6.67 -3.04 -19.02
N ASP A 92 -6.82 -3.00 -17.70
CA ASP A 92 -6.17 -2.03 -16.81
C ASP A 92 -4.63 -2.03 -16.84
N VAL A 93 -3.98 -3.20 -16.71
CA VAL A 93 -2.50 -3.29 -16.77
C VAL A 93 -1.97 -2.92 -18.14
N LYS A 94 -2.66 -3.32 -19.22
CA LYS A 94 -2.27 -2.91 -20.58
C LYS A 94 -2.38 -1.39 -20.77
N ALA A 95 -3.34 -0.75 -20.11
CA ALA A 95 -3.45 0.70 -20.11
C ALA A 95 -2.29 1.40 -19.36
N VAL A 96 -1.78 0.79 -18.28
CA VAL A 96 -0.56 1.26 -17.60
C VAL A 96 0.67 1.16 -18.52
N GLU A 97 0.83 0.05 -19.23
CA GLU A 97 1.93 -0.12 -20.21
C GLU A 97 1.92 1.02 -21.25
N TYR A 98 0.75 1.30 -21.85
CA TYR A 98 0.63 2.38 -22.83
C TYR A 98 0.84 3.77 -22.22
N PHE A 99 0.35 4.03 -21.02
CA PHE A 99 0.62 5.28 -20.31
C PHE A 99 2.13 5.51 -20.13
N LEU A 100 2.88 4.47 -19.75
CA LEU A 100 4.33 4.58 -19.61
C LEU A 100 5.02 4.81 -20.96
N LYS A 101 4.59 4.11 -22.02
CA LYS A 101 5.08 4.36 -23.39
C LYS A 101 4.87 5.82 -23.81
N GLU A 102 3.73 6.42 -23.47
CA GLU A 102 3.47 7.85 -23.71
C GLU A 102 4.42 8.75 -22.89
N LYS A 103 4.60 8.47 -21.60
CA LYS A 103 5.47 9.27 -20.72
C LYS A 103 6.93 9.27 -21.17
N VAL A 104 7.44 8.13 -21.65
CA VAL A 104 8.85 8.02 -22.03
C VAL A 104 9.15 8.46 -23.46
N ALA A 105 8.14 8.76 -24.27
CA ALA A 105 8.32 9.08 -25.70
C ALA A 105 9.18 10.32 -25.95
N GLU A 106 9.14 11.31 -25.06
CA GLU A 106 9.91 12.56 -25.17
C GLU A 106 11.40 12.40 -24.81
N ILE A 107 11.79 11.26 -24.22
CA ILE A 107 13.17 10.99 -23.82
C ILE A 107 13.75 9.93 -24.77
N PRO A 108 14.60 10.30 -25.75
CA PRO A 108 15.03 9.39 -26.81
C PRO A 108 15.63 8.07 -26.31
N GLU A 109 16.42 8.14 -25.23
CA GLU A 109 17.04 6.98 -24.58
C GLU A 109 15.99 5.98 -24.05
N LEU A 110 14.91 6.48 -23.45
CA LEU A 110 13.84 5.65 -22.91
C LEU A 110 12.85 5.22 -24.00
N HIS A 111 12.56 6.09 -24.96
CA HIS A 111 11.71 5.78 -26.09
C HIS A 111 12.29 4.63 -26.94
N ALA A 112 13.61 4.59 -27.12
CA ALA A 112 14.28 3.52 -27.87
C ALA A 112 14.05 2.12 -27.27
N VAL A 113 13.71 2.03 -25.99
CA VAL A 113 13.44 0.77 -25.28
C VAL A 113 11.99 0.66 -24.80
N SER A 114 11.07 1.47 -25.33
CA SER A 114 9.68 1.50 -24.87
C SER A 114 8.96 0.17 -25.00
N GLU A 115 9.32 -0.64 -26.00
CA GLU A 115 8.77 -1.99 -26.20
C GLU A 115 9.26 -3.02 -25.17
N PHE A 116 10.22 -2.66 -24.33
CA PHE A 116 10.65 -3.47 -23.18
C PHE A 116 9.90 -3.13 -21.88
N ILE A 117 9.02 -2.13 -21.89
CA ILE A 117 8.05 -1.94 -20.80
C ILE A 117 7.14 -3.19 -20.78
N HIS A 118 6.91 -3.76 -19.60
CA HIS A 118 6.17 -5.01 -19.42
C HIS A 118 6.81 -6.26 -20.06
N PHE A 119 8.10 -6.20 -20.45
CA PHE A 119 8.74 -7.31 -21.18
C PHE A 119 8.73 -8.62 -20.39
N ALA A 120 8.20 -9.67 -21.01
CA ALA A 120 8.03 -11.03 -20.45
C ALA A 120 7.18 -11.11 -19.17
N CYS A 121 6.50 -10.03 -18.79
CA CYS A 121 5.59 -10.02 -17.65
C CYS A 121 4.21 -10.58 -18.03
N THR A 122 3.51 -11.12 -17.04
CA THR A 122 2.05 -11.21 -17.05
C THR A 122 1.46 -10.11 -16.18
N SER A 123 0.18 -9.76 -16.39
CA SER A 123 -0.55 -8.79 -15.55
C SER A 123 -0.43 -9.09 -14.05
N GLU A 124 -0.43 -10.38 -13.68
CA GLU A 124 -0.29 -10.79 -12.29
C GLU A 124 1.10 -10.60 -11.71
N ASP A 125 2.17 -10.53 -12.50
CA ASP A 125 3.49 -10.12 -12.00
C ASP A 125 3.44 -8.69 -11.45
N ILE A 126 2.69 -7.81 -12.11
CA ILE A 126 2.53 -6.42 -11.70
C ILE A 126 1.53 -6.30 -10.54
N ASN A 127 0.40 -7.01 -10.63
CA ASN A 127 -0.66 -6.94 -9.61
C ASN A 127 -0.19 -7.45 -8.26
N ASN A 128 0.40 -8.65 -8.20
CA ASN A 128 0.79 -9.23 -6.91
C ASN A 128 1.83 -8.36 -6.19
N LEU A 129 2.80 -7.79 -6.93
CA LEU A 129 3.80 -6.89 -6.38
C LEU A 129 3.17 -5.57 -5.93
N SER A 130 2.19 -5.06 -6.68
CA SER A 130 1.42 -3.89 -6.27
C SER A 130 0.66 -4.15 -4.97
N HIS A 131 -0.03 -5.28 -4.85
CA HIS A 131 -0.73 -5.69 -3.63
C HIS A 131 0.22 -5.87 -2.44
N ALA A 132 1.40 -6.45 -2.67
CA ALA A 132 2.45 -6.57 -1.66
C ALA A 132 2.89 -5.20 -1.15
N LEU A 133 3.16 -4.25 -2.05
CA LEU A 133 3.50 -2.88 -1.68
C LEU A 133 2.36 -2.19 -0.93
N MET A 134 1.11 -2.35 -1.37
CA MET A 134 -0.07 -1.80 -0.70
C MET A 134 -0.21 -2.31 0.73
N LEU A 135 -0.14 -3.64 0.93
CA LEU A 135 -0.26 -4.27 2.25
C LEU A 135 0.90 -3.89 3.16
N LYS A 136 2.13 -3.84 2.63
CA LYS A 136 3.31 -3.45 3.40
C LYS A 136 3.21 -2.00 3.87
N THR A 137 2.89 -1.09 2.95
CA THR A 137 2.69 0.34 3.26
C THR A 137 1.61 0.52 4.32
N ALA A 138 0.44 -0.11 4.14
CA ALA A 138 -0.63 0.01 5.11
C ALA A 138 -0.28 -0.58 6.48
N ARG A 139 0.42 -1.72 6.52
CA ARG A 139 0.87 -2.32 7.79
C ARG A 139 1.81 -1.39 8.53
N ASP A 140 2.87 -0.93 7.85
CA ASP A 140 4.00 -0.26 8.47
C ASP A 140 3.68 1.21 8.79
N GLU A 141 2.89 1.88 7.94
CA GLU A 141 2.62 3.32 8.04
C GLU A 141 1.25 3.68 8.62
N VAL A 142 0.29 2.74 8.65
CA VAL A 142 -1.08 3.00 9.16
C VAL A 142 -1.43 2.10 10.33
N ILE A 143 -1.45 0.78 10.11
CA ILE A 143 -2.01 -0.18 11.08
C ILE A 143 -1.14 -0.25 12.35
N LEU A 144 0.17 -0.50 12.21
CA LEU A 144 1.06 -0.63 13.36
C LEU A 144 1.17 0.67 14.18
N PRO A 145 1.24 1.87 13.59
CA PRO A 145 1.17 3.12 14.34
C PRO A 145 -0.10 3.27 15.19
N TYR A 146 -1.29 2.96 14.66
CA TYR A 146 -2.52 3.01 15.44
C TYR A 146 -2.57 1.92 16.53
N TRP A 147 -2.06 0.73 16.25
CA TRP A 147 -1.97 -0.32 17.26
C TRP A 147 -1.04 0.07 18.40
N ARG A 148 0.08 0.73 18.10
CA ARG A 148 0.99 1.26 19.12
C ARG A 148 0.31 2.30 19.99
N GLN A 149 -0.40 3.26 19.39
CA GLN A 149 -1.19 4.26 20.14
C GLN A 149 -2.19 3.61 21.11
N LEU A 150 -2.91 2.58 20.65
CA LEU A 150 -3.85 1.86 21.52
C LEU A 150 -3.13 1.10 22.64
N ILE A 151 -2.04 0.40 22.33
CA ILE A 151 -1.25 -0.35 23.32
C ILE A 151 -0.74 0.59 24.41
N ASP A 152 -0.15 1.71 24.00
CA ASP A 152 0.46 2.66 24.94
C ASP A 152 -0.62 3.38 25.74
N GLY A 153 -1.71 3.81 25.12
CA GLY A 153 -2.85 4.39 25.83
C GLY A 153 -3.47 3.44 26.87
N ILE A 154 -3.56 2.13 26.57
CA ILE A 154 -4.04 1.15 27.56
C ILE A 154 -3.00 0.91 28.67
N LYS A 155 -1.70 0.97 28.37
CA LYS A 155 -0.65 0.93 29.39
C LYS A 155 -0.71 2.17 30.30
N ASP A 156 -0.99 3.35 29.76
CA ASP A 156 -1.17 4.57 30.53
C ASP A 156 -2.34 4.42 31.52
N LEU A 157 -3.49 3.88 31.07
CA LEU A 157 -4.61 3.56 31.96
C LEU A 157 -4.22 2.51 33.02
N ALA A 158 -3.41 1.52 32.64
CA ALA A 158 -2.92 0.51 33.58
C ALA A 158 -2.06 1.10 34.70
N VAL A 159 -1.19 2.07 34.36
CA VAL A 159 -0.35 2.79 35.33
C VAL A 159 -1.18 3.78 36.15
N GLN A 160 -2.03 4.57 35.49
CA GLN A 160 -2.89 5.58 36.13
C GLN A 160 -3.82 4.97 37.18
N TYR A 161 -4.35 3.77 36.92
CA TYR A 161 -5.31 3.10 37.80
C TYR A 161 -4.72 1.88 38.52
N ARG A 162 -3.39 1.83 38.67
CA ARG A 162 -2.64 0.68 39.19
C ARG A 162 -3.12 0.18 40.56
N ASP A 163 -3.61 1.08 41.40
CA ASP A 163 -3.98 0.84 42.79
C ASP A 163 -5.47 1.11 43.09
N ILE A 164 -6.30 1.40 42.07
CA ILE A 164 -7.75 1.52 42.26
C ILE A 164 -8.34 0.11 42.45
N PRO A 165 -8.82 -0.25 43.65
CA PRO A 165 -9.36 -1.58 43.91
C PRO A 165 -10.65 -1.82 43.12
N LEU A 166 -10.81 -3.03 42.62
CA LEU A 166 -11.97 -3.46 41.84
C LEU A 166 -12.53 -4.76 42.42
N LEU A 167 -13.84 -4.78 42.69
CA LEU A 167 -14.57 -6.03 42.93
C LEU A 167 -14.76 -6.77 41.60
N SER A 168 -13.90 -7.75 41.34
CA SER A 168 -13.94 -8.57 40.13
C SER A 168 -15.30 -9.26 39.96
N ARG A 169 -15.62 -9.61 38.71
CA ARG A 169 -16.81 -10.40 38.37
C ARG A 169 -16.44 -11.66 37.60
N THR A 170 -16.65 -12.83 38.19
CA THR A 170 -16.52 -14.13 37.50
C THR A 170 -17.91 -14.73 37.36
N HIS A 171 -18.27 -15.19 36.15
CA HIS A 171 -19.66 -15.56 35.83
C HIS A 171 -20.66 -14.43 36.15
N GLY A 172 -20.21 -13.16 36.07
CA GLY A 172 -21.00 -11.99 36.44
C GLY A 172 -21.20 -11.78 37.95
N GLN A 173 -20.69 -12.65 38.82
CA GLN A 173 -20.87 -12.60 40.28
C GLN A 173 -19.65 -12.01 41.00
N PRO A 174 -19.82 -11.35 42.17
CA PRO A 174 -18.72 -10.87 43.00
C PRO A 174 -17.65 -11.94 43.24
N ALA A 175 -16.39 -11.58 43.02
CA ALA A 175 -15.25 -12.49 43.13
C ALA A 175 -14.05 -11.82 43.83
N THR A 176 -12.93 -12.55 43.94
CA THR A 176 -11.69 -12.03 44.52
C THR A 176 -11.29 -10.69 43.89
N PRO A 177 -11.02 -9.65 44.69
CA PRO A 177 -10.66 -8.32 44.16
C PRO A 177 -9.43 -8.32 43.25
N SER A 178 -9.38 -7.33 42.35
CA SER A 178 -8.26 -6.96 41.49
C SER A 178 -8.01 -5.45 41.61
N THR A 179 -7.28 -4.85 40.68
CA THR A 179 -7.28 -3.40 40.45
C THR A 179 -7.72 -3.08 39.03
N ILE A 180 -8.30 -1.90 38.80
CA ILE A 180 -8.67 -1.44 37.45
C ILE A 180 -7.44 -1.49 36.53
N GLY A 181 -6.29 -1.04 37.02
CA GLY A 181 -5.05 -1.04 36.24
C GLY A 181 -4.59 -2.45 35.86
N LYS A 182 -4.77 -3.44 36.74
CA LYS A 182 -4.47 -4.85 36.41
C LYS A 182 -5.34 -5.39 35.28
N GLU A 183 -6.61 -4.97 35.20
CA GLU A 183 -7.49 -5.38 34.09
C GLU A 183 -7.13 -4.71 32.77
N MET A 184 -6.68 -3.44 32.79
CA MET A 184 -6.15 -2.77 31.60
C MET A 184 -4.86 -3.46 31.10
N ALA A 185 -3.95 -3.83 32.01
CA ALA A 185 -2.70 -4.50 31.67
C ALA A 185 -2.93 -5.85 30.94
N ASN A 186 -3.98 -6.60 31.31
CA ASN A 186 -4.34 -7.83 30.62
C ASN A 186 -4.62 -7.60 29.13
N VAL A 187 -5.31 -6.51 28.79
CA VAL A 187 -5.64 -6.14 27.41
C VAL A 187 -4.39 -5.70 26.65
N ALA A 188 -3.61 -4.77 27.22
CA ALA A 188 -2.37 -4.30 26.60
C ALA A 188 -1.40 -5.46 26.29
N TYR A 189 -1.26 -6.41 27.21
CA TYR A 189 -0.40 -7.58 27.02
C TYR A 189 -0.85 -8.44 25.82
N ARG A 190 -2.16 -8.69 25.70
CA ARG A 190 -2.73 -9.43 24.56
C ARG A 190 -2.54 -8.68 23.24
N MET A 191 -2.69 -7.36 23.24
CA MET A 191 -2.46 -6.54 22.05
C MET A 191 -1.00 -6.56 21.61
N GLU A 192 -0.06 -6.45 22.55
CA GLU A 192 1.39 -6.51 22.25
C GLU A 192 1.78 -7.86 21.62
N ARG A 193 1.12 -8.98 21.99
CA ARG A 193 1.32 -10.26 21.31
C ARG A 193 0.92 -10.18 19.83
N GLN A 194 -0.25 -9.64 19.52
CA GLN A 194 -0.73 -9.54 18.14
C GLN A 194 0.12 -8.55 17.33
N TYR A 195 0.54 -7.44 17.93
CA TYR A 195 1.44 -6.46 17.29
C TYR A 195 2.70 -7.13 16.76
N ARG A 196 3.36 -7.94 17.61
CA ARG A 196 4.57 -8.70 17.20
C ARG A 196 4.26 -9.68 16.08
N GLN A 197 3.15 -10.41 16.17
CA GLN A 197 2.75 -11.36 15.14
C GLN A 197 2.53 -10.67 13.78
N LEU A 198 1.75 -9.58 13.75
CA LEU A 198 1.49 -8.83 12.51
C LEU A 198 2.78 -8.29 11.88
N ASN A 199 3.69 -7.75 12.70
CA ASN A 199 4.97 -7.23 12.24
C ASN A 199 5.91 -8.31 11.68
N GLN A 200 5.70 -9.58 12.05
CA GLN A 200 6.48 -10.72 11.58
C GLN A 200 5.90 -11.40 10.34
N VAL A 201 4.70 -11.03 9.90
CA VAL A 201 4.10 -11.64 8.70
C VAL A 201 4.96 -11.32 7.48
N GLU A 202 5.35 -12.36 6.74
CA GLU A 202 6.01 -12.21 5.46
C GLU A 202 5.00 -11.69 4.43
N ILE A 203 5.36 -10.59 3.76
CA ILE A 203 4.60 -10.07 2.63
C ILE A 203 5.33 -10.50 1.37
N LEU A 204 4.76 -11.49 0.70
CA LEU A 204 5.37 -12.18 -0.44
C LEU A 204 5.10 -11.42 -1.74
N GLY A 205 5.93 -11.71 -2.74
CA GLY A 205 5.79 -11.20 -4.10
C GLY A 205 6.51 -12.12 -5.09
N LYS A 206 6.06 -12.15 -6.33
CA LYS A 206 6.59 -12.99 -7.41
C LYS A 206 6.64 -12.23 -8.73
N ILE A 207 7.53 -12.65 -9.62
CA ILE A 207 7.56 -12.23 -11.03
C ILE A 207 8.12 -13.39 -11.88
N ASN A 208 7.25 -14.06 -12.64
CA ASN A 208 7.62 -15.30 -13.34
C ASN A 208 6.87 -15.54 -14.66
N GLY A 209 6.13 -14.55 -15.17
CA GLY A 209 5.40 -14.69 -16.42
C GLY A 209 4.08 -15.43 -16.24
N ALA A 210 3.59 -16.03 -17.33
CA ALA A 210 2.20 -16.44 -17.47
C ALA A 210 1.74 -17.56 -16.51
N VAL A 211 2.62 -18.48 -16.11
CA VAL A 211 2.30 -19.66 -15.27
C VAL A 211 3.36 -19.93 -14.21
#